data_AF-A0A819Y6X9-F1
#
_entry.id   AF-A0A819Y6X9-F1
#
_cell.length_a   1.000
_cell.length_b   1.000
_cell.length_c   1.000
_cell.angle_alpha   90.00
_cell.angle_beta   90.00
_cell.angle_gamma   90.00
#
_symmetry.space_group_name_H-M   'P 1'
#
loop_
_entity.id
_entity.type
_entity.pdbx_description
1 polymer ?
#
loop_
_entity_poly.entity_id
_entity_poly.type
_entity_poly.pdbx_seq_one_letter_code
_entity_poly.pdbx_strand_id
1 'polypeptide(L)'
;MPSKEDLRRLFNFLKSHLCRLNLFNTASEDETIIQNERRSTRLYLVLLVTSMIMFLVYYSAALYTEDGFIPSPSLDEYYRIQKEASLQCPCTNIAVKYEVFAEVVPTYHQLCQSALVSDEWINRLFDLYEQSWNNSTPIDFRRIGVFQFQTLRSL
;
A
#
# COMPACT_ATOMS: atom_id res chain seq x y z
N MET A 1 -14.16 -47.32 -23.00
CA MET A 1 -13.11 -46.47 -23.60
C MET A 1 -13.24 -46.59 -25.11
N PRO A 2 -13.30 -45.48 -25.88
CA PRO A 2 -13.41 -45.54 -27.33
C PRO A 2 -12.19 -46.25 -27.93
N SER A 3 -12.40 -47.12 -28.91
CA SER A 3 -11.30 -47.84 -29.56
C SER A 3 -10.49 -46.88 -30.42
N LYS A 4 -9.21 -47.19 -30.68
CA LYS A 4 -8.36 -46.39 -31.58
C LYS A 4 -8.96 -46.25 -32.98
N GLU A 5 -9.78 -47.21 -33.40
CA GLU A 5 -10.45 -47.21 -34.70
C GLU A 5 -11.61 -46.21 -34.74
N ASP A 6 -12.36 -46.08 -33.64
CA ASP A 6 -13.48 -45.12 -33.54
C ASP A 6 -12.98 -43.68 -33.59
N LEU A 7 -11.89 -43.38 -32.89
CA LEU A 7 -11.23 -42.07 -32.95
C LEU A 7 -10.73 -41.73 -34.36
N ARG A 8 -10.18 -42.72 -35.07
CA ARG A 8 -9.69 -42.53 -36.44
C ARG A 8 -10.83 -42.28 -37.43
N ARG A 9 -11.95 -42.99 -37.28
CA ARG A 9 -13.16 -42.75 -38.09
C ARG A 9 -13.74 -41.36 -37.83
N LEU A 10 -13.84 -40.94 -36.57
CA LEU A 10 -14.33 -39.63 -36.19
C LEU A 10 -13.44 -38.51 -36.77
N PHE A 11 -12.12 -38.63 -36.64
CA PHE A 11 -11.18 -37.66 -37.20
C PHE A 11 -11.30 -37.54 -38.72
N ASN A 12 -11.40 -38.68 -39.43
CA ASN A 12 -11.57 -38.67 -40.88
C ASN A 12 -12.91 -38.04 -41.30
N PHE A 13 -13.98 -38.33 -40.56
CA PHE A 13 -15.29 -37.72 -40.78
C PHE A 13 -15.23 -36.20 -40.62
N LEU A 14 -14.70 -35.73 -39.48
CA LEU A 14 -14.53 -34.29 -39.19
C LEU A 14 -13.64 -33.60 -40.22
N LYS A 15 -12.51 -34.21 -40.57
CA LYS A 15 -11.61 -33.69 -41.61
C LYS A 15 -12.33 -33.54 -42.95
N SER A 16 -13.11 -34.54 -43.35
CA SER A 16 -13.84 -34.50 -44.63
C SER A 16 -14.93 -33.42 -44.66
N HIS A 17 -15.59 -33.15 -43.53
CA HIS A 17 -16.59 -32.09 -43.41
C HIS A 17 -15.94 -30.71 -43.40
N LEU A 18 -14.86 -30.54 -42.62
CA LEU A 18 -14.11 -29.28 -42.56
C LEU A 18 -13.46 -28.92 -43.90
N CYS A 19 -12.95 -29.90 -44.66
CA CYS A 19 -12.35 -29.65 -45.97
C CYS A 19 -13.34 -29.15 -47.02
N ARG A 20 -14.64 -29.50 -46.88
CA ARG A 20 -15.73 -29.13 -47.80
C ARG A 20 -16.53 -27.91 -47.35
N LEU A 21 -16.25 -27.39 -46.17
CA LEU A 21 -16.98 -26.26 -45.61
C LEU A 21 -16.71 -25.00 -46.44
N ASN A 22 -17.79 -24.33 -46.85
CA ASN A 22 -17.79 -22.98 -47.38
C ASN A 22 -18.88 -22.21 -46.63
N LEU A 23 -18.52 -21.16 -45.90
CA LEU A 23 -19.47 -20.40 -45.09
C LEU A 23 -20.20 -19.33 -45.92
N PHE A 24 -19.71 -19.06 -47.12
CA PHE A 24 -20.33 -18.10 -48.04
C PHE A 24 -21.56 -18.74 -48.69
N ASN A 25 -22.69 -18.01 -48.67
CA ASN A 25 -23.92 -18.41 -49.32
C ASN A 25 -24.01 -17.76 -50.72
N THR A 26 -23.09 -18.13 -51.60
CA THR A 26 -22.99 -17.59 -52.96
C THR A 26 -23.44 -18.63 -53.97
N ALA A 27 -24.32 -18.25 -54.91
CA ALA A 27 -24.81 -19.10 -56.00
C ALA A 27 -23.94 -19.03 -57.27
N SER A 28 -22.66 -18.64 -57.14
CA SER A 28 -21.76 -18.45 -58.28
C SER A 28 -21.25 -19.78 -58.79
N GLU A 29 -21.26 -19.97 -60.10
CA GLU A 29 -20.69 -21.15 -60.78
C GLU A 29 -19.19 -20.97 -61.07
N ASP A 30 -18.64 -19.78 -60.82
CA ASP A 30 -17.23 -19.48 -61.05
C ASP A 30 -16.34 -20.21 -60.03
N GLU A 31 -15.51 -21.13 -60.54
CA GLU A 31 -14.62 -21.93 -59.73
C GLU A 31 -13.59 -21.09 -58.94
N THR A 32 -13.14 -19.96 -59.50
CA THR A 32 -12.17 -19.07 -58.84
C THR A 32 -12.77 -18.40 -57.61
N ILE A 33 -14.05 -18.02 -57.68
CA ILE A 33 -14.80 -17.43 -56.58
C ILE A 33 -14.97 -18.48 -55.47
N ILE A 34 -15.43 -19.68 -55.81
CA ILE A 34 -15.63 -20.78 -54.85
C ILE A 34 -14.31 -21.15 -54.14
N GLN A 35 -13.18 -21.18 -54.86
CA GLN A 35 -11.88 -21.46 -54.26
C GLN A 35 -11.45 -20.39 -53.25
N ASN A 36 -11.65 -19.12 -53.57
CA ASN A 36 -11.35 -18.02 -52.65
C ASN A 36 -12.26 -18.04 -51.43
N GLU A 37 -13.55 -18.29 -51.59
CA GLU A 37 -14.51 -18.43 -50.48
C GLU A 37 -14.13 -19.55 -49.51
N ARG A 38 -13.73 -20.72 -50.03
CA ARG A 38 -13.22 -21.83 -49.22
C ARG A 38 -11.94 -21.45 -48.46
N ARG A 39 -11.02 -20.73 -49.10
CA ARG A 39 -9.79 -20.24 -48.45
C ARG A 39 -10.11 -19.25 -47.32
N SER A 40 -10.99 -18.29 -47.59
CA SER A 40 -11.46 -17.32 -46.61
C SER A 40 -12.18 -18.00 -45.44
N THR A 41 -13.02 -19.00 -45.70
CA THR A 41 -13.69 -19.81 -44.66
C THR A 41 -12.67 -20.50 -43.77
N ARG A 42 -11.62 -21.09 -44.34
CA ARG A 42 -10.54 -21.75 -43.57
C ARG A 42 -9.78 -20.75 -42.71
N LEU A 43 -9.41 -19.59 -43.27
CA LEU A 43 -8.74 -18.53 -42.53
C LEU A 43 -9.61 -18.04 -41.36
N TYR A 44 -10.90 -17.79 -41.62
CA TYR A 44 -11.85 -17.39 -40.58
C TYR A 44 -11.95 -18.41 -39.44
N LEU A 45 -12.10 -19.70 -39.76
CA LEU A 45 -12.17 -20.75 -38.74
C LEU A 45 -10.89 -20.87 -37.93
N VAL A 46 -9.72 -20.79 -38.58
CA VAL A 46 -8.43 -20.79 -37.87
C VAL A 46 -8.36 -19.61 -36.92
N LEU A 47 -8.66 -18.40 -37.39
CA LEU A 47 -8.65 -17.19 -36.57
C LEU A 47 -9.64 -17.30 -35.40
N LEU A 48 -10.87 -17.76 -35.66
CA LEU A 48 -11.89 -17.95 -34.63
C LEU A 48 -11.46 -18.95 -33.56
N VAL A 49 -10.94 -20.11 -33.96
CA VAL A 49 -10.45 -21.12 -32.99
C VAL A 49 -9.27 -20.56 -32.20
N THR A 50 -8.33 -19.87 -32.85
CA THR A 50 -7.20 -19.27 -32.14
C THR A 50 -7.63 -18.19 -31.15
N SER A 51 -8.61 -17.34 -31.49
CA SER A 51 -9.10 -16.31 -30.58
C SER A 51 -9.84 -16.89 -29.38
N MET A 52 -10.64 -17.94 -29.60
CA MET A 52 -11.30 -18.66 -28.51
C MET A 52 -10.29 -19.34 -27.58
N ILE A 53 -9.23 -19.95 -28.12
CA ILE A 53 -8.14 -20.55 -27.32
C ILE A 53 -7.44 -19.46 -26.50
N MET A 54 -7.08 -18.34 -27.11
CA MET A 54 -6.45 -17.21 -26.41
C MET A 54 -7.33 -16.70 -25.25
N PHE A 55 -8.63 -16.57 -25.48
CA PHE A 55 -9.58 -16.16 -24.45
C PHE A 55 -9.67 -17.17 -23.30
N LEU A 56 -9.73 -18.47 -23.61
CA LEU A 56 -9.75 -19.53 -22.60
C LEU A 56 -8.47 -19.54 -21.75
N VAL A 57 -7.31 -19.40 -22.40
CA VAL A 57 -6.02 -19.32 -21.69
C VAL A 57 -5.99 -18.11 -20.77
N TYR A 58 -6.35 -16.93 -21.28
CA TYR A 58 -6.44 -15.72 -20.48
C TYR A 58 -7.37 -15.86 -19.28
N TYR A 59 -8.59 -16.35 -19.50
CA TYR A 59 -9.57 -16.53 -18.44
C TYR A 59 -9.09 -17.55 -17.40
N SER A 60 -8.50 -18.67 -17.83
CA SER A 60 -7.94 -19.65 -16.92
C SER A 60 -6.82 -19.04 -16.07
N ALA A 61 -5.89 -18.29 -16.67
CA ALA A 61 -4.80 -17.64 -15.94
C ALA A 61 -5.32 -16.62 -14.92
N ALA A 62 -6.35 -15.85 -15.27
CA ALA A 62 -6.99 -14.88 -14.38
C ALA A 62 -7.73 -15.54 -13.19
N LEU A 63 -8.16 -16.81 -13.33
CA LEU A 63 -8.74 -17.56 -12.21
C LEU A 63 -7.68 -18.09 -11.23
N TYR A 64 -6.42 -18.22 -11.65
CA TYR A 64 -5.33 -18.71 -10.80
C TYR A 64 -4.51 -17.61 -10.12
N THR A 65 -4.79 -16.33 -10.38
CA THR A 65 -4.26 -15.25 -9.57
C THR A 65 -5.02 -15.22 -8.24
N GLU A 66 -4.62 -16.07 -7.29
CA GLU A 66 -5.06 -15.95 -5.91
C GLU A 66 -4.24 -14.85 -5.21
N ASP A 67 -4.93 -13.86 -4.67
CA ASP A 67 -4.31 -12.87 -3.78
C ASP A 67 -4.00 -13.54 -2.43
N GLY A 68 -2.71 -13.74 -2.13
CA GLY A 68 -2.26 -14.27 -0.85
C GLY A 68 -2.42 -13.26 0.28
N PHE A 69 -3.41 -13.46 1.17
CA PHE A 69 -3.57 -12.64 2.36
C PHE A 69 -2.72 -13.16 3.51
N ILE A 70 -1.76 -12.35 3.97
CA ILE A 70 -0.90 -12.66 5.13
C ILE A 70 -1.38 -11.83 6.32
N PRO A 71 -2.15 -12.39 7.27
CA PRO A 71 -2.58 -11.67 8.45
C PRO A 71 -1.40 -11.44 9.40
N SER A 72 -1.20 -10.19 9.83
CA SER A 72 -0.23 -9.81 10.88
C SER A 72 1.18 -10.40 10.68
N PRO A 73 1.89 -10.06 9.58
CA PRO A 73 3.23 -10.56 9.33
C PRO A 73 4.21 -10.14 10.44
N SER A 74 5.19 -10.99 10.72
CA SER A 74 6.33 -10.59 11.56
C SER A 74 7.16 -9.49 10.88
N LEU A 75 7.97 -8.75 11.64
CA LEU A 75 8.78 -7.67 11.08
C LEU A 75 9.76 -8.18 10.01
N ASP A 76 10.38 -9.33 10.26
CA ASP A 76 11.30 -9.97 9.31
C ASP A 76 10.57 -10.45 8.04
N GLU A 77 9.35 -10.94 8.19
CA GLU A 77 8.50 -11.37 7.08
C GLU A 77 8.05 -10.20 6.23
N TYR A 78 7.69 -9.08 6.85
CA TYR A 78 7.44 -7.82 6.16
C TYR A 78 8.66 -7.37 5.34
N TYR A 79 9.85 -7.35 5.93
CA TYR A 79 11.07 -6.96 5.20
C TYR A 79 11.42 -7.89 4.04
N ARG A 80 11.04 -9.17 4.15
CA ARG A 80 11.23 -10.16 3.08
C ARG A 80 10.28 -9.91 1.90
N ILE A 81 9.02 -9.59 2.16
CA ILE A 81 7.97 -9.45 1.13
C ILE A 81 7.79 -8.01 0.60
N GLN A 82 8.24 -6.99 1.33
CA GLN A 82 8.06 -5.57 0.93
C GLN A 82 8.73 -5.20 -0.39
N LYS A 83 9.65 -6.04 -0.89
CA LYS A 83 10.36 -5.80 -2.15
C LYS A 83 9.52 -6.20 -3.38
N GLU A 84 8.40 -6.87 -3.18
CA GLU A 84 7.51 -7.27 -4.26
C GLU A 84 6.65 -6.08 -4.74
N ALA A 85 6.69 -5.80 -6.04
CA ALA A 85 6.01 -4.65 -6.64
C ALA A 85 4.47 -4.74 -6.59
N SER A 86 3.91 -5.92 -6.34
CA SER A 86 2.47 -6.20 -6.28
C SER A 86 1.91 -6.19 -4.85
N LEU A 87 2.73 -5.90 -3.83
CA LEU A 87 2.27 -5.94 -2.44
C LEU A 87 1.31 -4.77 -2.14
N GLN A 88 0.08 -5.11 -1.73
CA GLN A 88 -0.88 -4.13 -1.20
C GLN A 88 -0.97 -4.28 0.32
N CYS A 89 -0.57 -3.24 1.06
CA CYS A 89 -0.73 -3.18 2.50
C CYS A 89 -1.92 -2.28 2.85
N PRO A 90 -3.11 -2.84 3.15
CA PRO A 90 -4.20 -2.03 3.68
C PRO A 90 -3.81 -1.51 5.06
N CYS A 91 -3.71 -0.18 5.21
CA CYS A 91 -3.52 0.44 6.52
C CYS A 91 -4.80 0.27 7.35
N THR A 92 -4.84 -0.76 8.20
CA THR A 92 -6.00 -1.01 9.08
C THR A 92 -6.11 -0.01 10.22
N ASN A 93 -5.01 0.62 10.64
CA ASN A 93 -5.00 1.66 11.68
C ASN A 93 -4.06 2.81 11.27
N ILE A 94 -4.61 3.85 10.64
CA ILE A 94 -3.87 5.07 10.28
C ILE A 94 -3.47 5.87 11.54
N ALA A 95 -4.18 5.65 12.65
CA ALA A 95 -3.86 6.23 13.94
C ALA A 95 -4.04 5.17 15.03
N VAL A 96 -2.98 4.92 15.80
CA VAL A 96 -3.08 4.18 17.06
C VAL A 96 -3.39 5.20 18.16
N LYS A 97 -4.31 4.88 19.05
CA LYS A 97 -4.64 5.77 20.17
C LYS A 97 -3.40 5.97 21.04
N TYR A 98 -3.11 7.23 21.40
CA TYR A 98 -1.92 7.62 22.17
C TYR A 98 -1.84 6.91 23.53
N GLU A 99 -3.00 6.59 24.12
CA GLU A 99 -3.14 5.81 25.37
C GLU A 99 -2.45 4.43 25.32
N VAL A 100 -2.24 3.87 24.13
CA VAL A 100 -1.62 2.55 23.94
C VAL A 100 -0.09 2.61 24.01
N PHE A 101 0.53 3.77 23.78
CA PHE A 101 1.98 3.91 23.68
C PHE A 101 2.63 4.73 24.80
N ALA A 102 1.90 5.66 25.41
CA ALA A 102 2.48 6.55 26.41
C ALA A 102 1.48 6.87 27.52
N GLU A 103 1.70 6.27 28.70
CA GLU A 103 1.10 6.73 29.95
C GLU A 103 2.04 7.77 30.56
N VAL A 104 1.65 9.05 30.49
CA VAL A 104 2.39 10.13 31.15
C VAL A 104 1.77 10.35 32.52
N VAL A 105 2.46 9.87 33.56
CA VAL A 105 2.11 10.16 34.96
C VAL A 105 3.04 11.28 35.45
N PRO A 106 2.65 12.57 35.35
CA PRO A 106 3.51 13.66 35.77
C PRO A 106 3.65 13.67 37.30
N THR A 107 4.88 13.58 37.79
CA THR A 107 5.21 13.88 39.19
C THR A 107 5.67 15.33 39.32
N TYR A 108 4.83 16.17 39.92
CA TYR A 108 5.17 17.57 40.18
C TYR A 108 6.01 17.70 41.45
N HIS A 109 7.17 18.33 41.35
CA HIS A 109 7.96 18.70 42.53
C HIS A 109 7.32 19.91 43.22
N GLN A 110 7.21 19.90 44.55
CA GLN A 110 6.66 21.03 45.29
C GLN A 110 7.58 22.26 45.14
N LEU A 111 7.04 23.36 44.61
CA LEU A 111 7.77 24.62 44.43
C LEU A 111 8.25 25.19 45.76
N CYS A 112 7.49 24.99 46.85
CA CYS A 112 7.80 25.47 48.20
C CYS A 112 9.08 24.86 48.81
N GLN A 113 9.58 23.76 48.24
CA GLN A 113 10.83 23.11 48.65
C GLN A 113 11.99 23.40 47.69
N SER A 114 11.75 24.21 46.64
CA SER A 114 12.77 24.55 45.65
C SER A 114 13.77 25.55 46.22
N ALA A 115 15.05 25.38 45.88
CA ALA A 115 16.08 26.38 46.16
C ALA A 115 15.74 27.76 45.57
N LEU A 116 14.90 27.80 44.52
CA LEU A 116 14.48 29.03 43.85
C LEU A 116 13.52 29.91 44.66
N VAL A 117 12.88 29.37 45.71
CA VAL A 117 12.05 30.16 46.65
C VAL A 117 12.72 30.32 48.02
N SER A 118 13.96 29.86 48.15
CA SER A 118 14.73 29.99 49.38
C SER A 118 15.13 31.44 49.65
N ASP A 119 15.28 31.78 50.92
CA ASP A 119 15.80 33.08 51.35
C ASP A 119 17.19 33.34 50.77
N GLU A 120 18.05 32.32 50.73
CA GLU A 120 19.41 32.41 50.20
C GLU A 120 19.42 32.86 48.73
N TRP A 121 18.59 32.24 47.89
CA TRP A 121 18.50 32.57 46.48
C TRP A 121 17.93 33.97 46.25
N ILE A 122 16.85 34.33 46.96
CA ILE A 122 16.20 35.63 46.82
C ILE A 122 17.15 36.75 47.26
N ASN A 123 17.87 36.57 48.37
CA ASN A 123 18.83 37.56 48.86
C ASN A 123 20.01 37.71 47.91
N ARG A 124 20.53 36.60 47.37
CA ARG A 124 21.61 36.64 46.38
C ARG A 124 21.20 37.39 45.10
N LEU A 125 19.96 37.21 44.64
CA LEU A 125 19.44 37.98 43.51
C LEU A 125 19.27 39.46 43.84
N PHE A 126 18.88 39.79 45.07
CA PHE A 126 18.76 41.16 45.54
C PHE A 126 20.13 41.87 45.59
N ASP A 127 21.17 41.21 46.08
CA ASP A 127 22.53 41.77 46.08
C ASP A 127 23.03 42.03 44.64
N LEU A 128 22.74 41.11 43.72
CA LEU A 128 23.06 41.26 42.31
C LEU A 128 22.24 42.37 41.64
N TYR A 129 20.99 42.58 42.09
CA TYR A 129 20.15 43.68 41.66
C TYR A 129 20.74 45.03 42.08
N GLU A 130 21.15 45.19 43.35
CA GLU A 130 21.76 46.42 43.85
C GLU A 130 23.07 46.75 43.11
N GLN A 131 23.91 45.73 42.86
CA GLN A 131 25.14 45.89 42.07
C GLN A 131 24.86 46.25 40.60
N SER A 132 23.81 45.67 40.00
CA SER A 132 23.36 45.98 38.63
C SER A 132 22.70 47.36 38.52
N TRP A 133 22.16 47.90 39.61
CA TRP A 133 21.59 49.25 39.62
C TRP A 133 22.67 50.33 39.55
N ASN A 134 23.78 50.11 40.25
CA ASN A 134 24.89 51.08 40.34
C ASN A 134 25.84 51.06 39.13
N ASN A 135 25.84 49.98 38.35
CA ASN A 135 26.58 49.88 37.10
C ASN A 135 25.61 49.97 35.93
N SER A 136 25.98 50.64 34.82
CA SER A 136 25.16 50.73 33.59
C SER A 136 25.05 49.39 32.84
N THR A 137 24.70 48.32 33.56
CA THR A 137 24.50 46.98 33.04
C THR A 137 23.12 46.87 32.36
N PRO A 138 22.99 46.09 31.27
CA PRO A 138 21.73 45.88 30.57
C PRO A 138 20.65 45.31 31.51
N ILE A 139 19.38 45.63 31.22
CA ILE A 139 18.23 45.02 31.92
C ILE A 139 18.23 43.53 31.60
N ASP A 140 18.60 42.71 32.58
CA ASP A 140 18.51 41.27 32.50
C ASP A 140 17.68 40.69 33.64
N PHE A 141 17.61 39.36 33.64
CA PHE A 141 16.89 38.55 34.62
C PHE A 141 17.11 39.00 36.08
N ARG A 142 18.29 39.51 36.45
CA ARG A 142 18.60 39.90 37.83
C ARG A 142 17.74 41.06 38.33
N ARG A 143 17.25 41.92 37.44
CA ARG A 143 16.39 43.08 37.80
C ARG A 143 14.95 42.72 38.11
N ILE A 144 14.43 41.66 37.49
CA ILE A 144 13.03 41.25 37.63
C ILE A 144 12.89 39.95 38.43
N GLY A 145 13.96 39.17 38.52
CA GLY A 145 13.96 37.83 39.12
C GLY A 145 13.62 37.84 40.61
N VAL A 146 14.07 38.86 41.36
CA VAL A 146 13.75 39.00 42.80
C VAL A 146 12.24 39.03 43.01
N PHE A 147 11.52 39.89 42.28
CA PHE A 147 10.07 40.03 42.41
C PHE A 147 9.32 38.78 41.93
N GLN A 148 9.80 38.16 40.86
CA GLN A 148 9.22 36.93 40.32
C GLN A 148 9.33 35.76 41.32
N PHE A 149 10.50 35.54 41.91
CA PHE A 149 10.69 34.45 42.87
C PHE A 149 10.05 34.73 44.23
N GLN A 150 9.98 36.00 44.67
CA GLN A 150 9.18 36.38 45.84
C GLN A 150 7.69 36.09 45.62
N THR A 151 7.17 36.39 44.42
CA THR A 151 5.78 36.05 44.07
C THR A 151 5.58 34.53 44.06
N LEU A 152 6.49 33.78 43.43
CA LEU A 152 6.43 32.31 43.39
C LEU A 152 6.50 31.67 44.78
N ARG A 153 7.17 32.29 45.75
CA ARG A 153 7.20 31.83 47.15
C ARG A 153 5.85 32.02 47.87
N SER A 154 5.07 33.01 47.44
CA SER A 154 3.79 33.37 48.06
C SER A 154 2.57 32.64 47.49
N LEU A 155 2.76 31.94 46.36
CA LEU A 155 1.77 31.07 45.73
C LEU A 155 1.78 29.68 46.37
#